data_AF-A0A1S9MGB0-F1
#
_entry.id   AF-A0A1S9MGB0-F1
#
_cell.length_a   1.000
_cell.length_b   1.000
_cell.length_c   1.000
_cell.angle_alpha   90.00
_cell.angle_beta   90.00
_cell.angle_gamma   90.00
#
_symmetry.space_group_name_H-M   'P 1'
#
loop_
_entity.id
_entity.type
_entity.pdbx_description
1 polymer ?
#
loop_
_entity_poly.entity_id
_entity_poly.type
_entity_poly.pdbx_seq_one_letter_code
_entity_poly.pdbx_strand_id
1 'polypeptide(L)'
;MFYSNVAEFVSDNLATTYRRKFIVGGGVIWCPQWWKHAEAISRLDALWRAWEFLRLDETTGMSVWWRDHADHHMSVLLSVDGPFKGCSPDGGHLAELDPLPCEEPLPGWF
;
A
#
# COMPACT_ATOMS: atom_id res chain seq x y z
N MET A 1 5.41 -8.84 17.13
CA MET A 1 5.01 -7.63 16.37
C MET A 1 4.10 -6.82 17.27
N PHE A 2 4.17 -5.50 17.20
CA PHE A 2 3.33 -4.59 17.98
C PHE A 2 1.89 -4.61 17.48
N TYR A 3 1.69 -4.62 16.16
CA TYR A 3 0.41 -4.96 15.54
C TYR A 3 0.36 -6.45 15.21
N SER A 4 -0.83 -7.05 15.23
CA SER A 4 -1.01 -8.49 15.01
C SER A 4 -1.01 -8.86 13.52
N ASN A 5 -1.41 -7.93 12.67
CA ASN A 5 -1.47 -8.09 11.22
C ASN A 5 -1.45 -6.73 10.50
N VAL A 6 -1.28 -6.77 9.18
CA VAL A 6 -1.29 -5.58 8.33
C VAL A 6 -2.59 -4.77 8.42
N ALA A 7 -3.75 -5.41 8.64
CA ALA A 7 -5.01 -4.68 8.70
C ALA A 7 -5.09 -3.78 9.95
N GLU A 8 -4.65 -4.28 11.10
CA GLU A 8 -4.55 -3.51 12.34
C GLU A 8 -3.53 -2.36 12.21
N PHE A 9 -2.36 -2.65 11.61
CA PHE A 9 -1.38 -1.61 11.31
C PHE A 9 -1.97 -0.50 10.42
N VAL A 10 -2.73 -0.87 9.38
CA VAL A 10 -3.34 0.09 8.46
C VAL A 10 -4.39 0.94 9.16
N SER A 11 -5.31 0.34 9.93
CA SER A 11 -6.39 1.08 10.59
C SER A 11 -5.90 1.97 11.72
N ASP A 12 -4.96 1.48 12.53
CA ASP A 12 -4.63 2.10 13.81
C ASP A 12 -3.39 3.00 13.72
N ASN A 13 -2.49 2.73 12.78
CA ASN A 13 -1.28 3.52 12.56
C ASN A 13 -1.30 4.28 11.23
N LEU A 14 -1.33 3.56 10.11
CA LEU A 14 -1.04 4.18 8.81
C LEU A 14 -2.11 5.20 8.42
N ALA A 15 -3.39 4.83 8.53
CA ALA A 15 -4.49 5.74 8.19
C ALA A 15 -4.58 6.96 9.12
N THR A 16 -4.15 6.81 10.38
CA THR A 16 -4.19 7.88 11.38
C THR A 16 -3.01 8.85 11.24
N THR A 17 -1.86 8.36 10.77
CA THR A 17 -0.62 9.13 10.61
C THR A 17 -0.44 9.68 9.19
N TYR A 18 -0.77 8.91 8.15
CA TYR A 18 -0.61 9.28 6.74
C TYR A 18 -1.87 9.93 6.17
N ARG A 19 -2.13 11.18 6.56
CA ARG A 19 -3.34 11.90 6.15
C ARG A 19 -3.19 12.63 4.83
N ARG A 20 -4.16 12.49 3.93
CA ARG A 20 -4.23 13.23 2.65
C ARG A 20 -5.65 13.71 2.41
N LYS A 21 -5.78 14.78 1.62
CA LYS A 21 -7.09 15.23 1.13
C LYS A 21 -7.41 14.45 -0.14
N PHE A 22 -8.42 13.60 -0.08
CA PHE A 22 -8.90 12.88 -1.24
C PHE A 22 -10.01 13.70 -1.90
N ILE A 23 -9.70 14.26 -3.06
CA ILE A 23 -10.66 15.00 -3.89
C ILE A 23 -10.85 14.19 -5.16
N VAL A 24 -12.10 14.00 -5.59
CA VAL A 24 -12.40 13.41 -6.89
C VAL A 24 -11.72 14.24 -7.99
N GLY A 25 -10.83 13.62 -8.77
CA GLY A 25 -10.00 14.30 -9.79
C GLY A 25 -8.75 15.02 -9.25
N GLY A 26 -8.48 14.96 -7.94
CA GLY A 26 -7.38 15.66 -7.28
C GLY A 26 -6.01 14.97 -7.32
N GLY A 27 -5.82 13.98 -8.20
CA GLY A 27 -4.52 13.33 -8.41
C GLY A 27 -4.08 12.34 -7.33
N VAL A 28 -4.93 12.03 -6.34
CA VAL A 28 -4.64 11.11 -5.23
C VAL A 28 -5.80 10.14 -5.06
N ILE A 29 -5.53 8.83 -5.13
CA ILE A 29 -6.55 7.78 -5.04
C ILE A 29 -6.33 6.91 -3.79
N TRP A 30 -7.42 6.57 -3.10
CA TRP A 30 -7.40 5.57 -2.04
C TRP A 30 -8.64 4.70 -2.11
N CYS A 31 -8.46 3.39 -1.95
CA CYS A 31 -9.57 2.43 -1.85
C CYS A 31 -9.77 2.05 -0.37
N PRO A 32 -10.94 2.33 0.24
CA PRO A 32 -11.22 1.93 1.62
C PRO A 32 -11.26 0.41 1.78
N GLN A 33 -11.49 -0.33 0.70
CA GLN A 33 -11.45 -1.78 0.63
C GLN A 33 -10.12 -2.26 0.03
N TRP A 34 -8.99 -1.67 0.44
CA TRP A 34 -7.66 -1.95 -0.09
C TRP A 34 -7.30 -3.44 -0.10
N TRP A 35 -7.86 -4.25 0.80
CA TRP A 35 -7.66 -5.70 0.86
C TRP A 35 -8.26 -6.47 -0.34
N LYS A 36 -8.99 -5.79 -1.22
CA LYS A 36 -9.42 -6.34 -2.52
C LYS A 36 -8.38 -6.15 -3.63
N HIS A 37 -7.21 -5.59 -3.33
CA HIS A 37 -6.14 -5.37 -4.30
C HIS A 37 -4.89 -6.12 -3.86
N ALA A 38 -4.53 -7.19 -4.57
CA ALA A 38 -3.39 -8.05 -4.22
C ALA A 38 -2.06 -7.26 -4.12
N GLU A 39 -1.81 -6.35 -5.07
CA GLU A 39 -0.63 -5.48 -5.01
C GLU A 39 -0.65 -4.56 -3.78
N ALA A 40 -1.82 -4.03 -3.40
CA ALA A 40 -1.93 -3.18 -2.23
C ALA A 40 -1.66 -3.97 -0.93
N ILE A 41 -2.19 -5.20 -0.81
CA ILE A 41 -1.88 -6.08 0.32
C ILE A 41 -0.37 -6.28 0.44
N SER A 42 0.30 -6.64 -0.67
CA SER A 42 1.74 -6.89 -0.68
C SER A 42 2.55 -5.65 -0.26
N ARG A 43 2.22 -4.47 -0.81
CA ARG A 43 2.89 -3.21 -0.46
C ARG A 43 2.67 -2.81 1.00
N LEU A 44 1.43 -2.92 1.49
CA LEU A 44 1.10 -2.57 2.87
C LEU A 44 1.72 -3.54 3.88
N ASP A 45 1.80 -4.84 3.55
CA ASP A 45 2.48 -5.84 4.39
C ASP A 45 3.99 -5.56 4.46
N ALA A 46 4.62 -5.24 3.33
CA ALA A 46 6.03 -4.82 3.30
C ALA A 46 6.27 -3.56 4.15
N LEU A 47 5.38 -2.55 4.02
CA LEU A 47 5.45 -1.31 4.79
C LEU A 47 5.31 -1.55 6.30
N TRP A 48 4.37 -2.41 6.70
CA TRP A 48 4.17 -2.82 8.08
C TRP A 48 5.37 -3.56 8.66
N ARG A 49 5.92 -4.54 7.92
CA ARG A 49 7.11 -5.30 8.35
C ARG A 49 8.33 -4.39 8.55
N ALA A 50 8.53 -3.43 7.63
CA ALA A 50 9.58 -2.42 7.78
C ALA A 50 9.36 -1.55 9.02
N TRP A 51 8.10 -1.17 9.30
CA TRP A 51 7.76 -0.42 10.51
C TRP A 51 8.06 -1.21 11.80
N GLU A 52 7.67 -2.48 11.86
CA GLU A 52 7.91 -3.35 13.02
C GLU A 52 9.39 -3.53 13.34
N PHE A 53 10.23 -3.57 12.30
CA PHE A 53 11.67 -3.65 12.47
C PHE A 53 12.26 -2.30 12.89
N LEU A 54 11.96 -1.22 12.15
CA LEU A 54 12.59 0.08 12.33
C LEU A 54 12.10 0.82 13.58
N ARG A 55 10.89 0.53 14.09
CA ARG A 55 10.41 1.13 15.36
C ARG A 55 11.26 0.76 16.57
N LEU A 56 12.07 -0.29 16.47
CA LEU A 56 12.96 -0.74 17.55
C LEU A 56 14.27 0.06 17.59
N ASP A 57 14.60 0.77 16.51
CA ASP A 57 15.67 1.75 16.51
C ASP A 57 15.13 3.10 16.99
N GLU A 58 15.46 3.42 18.25
CA GLU A 58 15.07 4.68 18.91
C GLU A 58 15.80 5.92 18.36
N THR A 59 16.81 5.73 17.49
CA THR A 59 17.60 6.84 16.93
C THR A 59 17.00 7.34 15.62
N THR A 60 17.22 6.64 14.52
CA THR A 60 16.88 7.09 13.17
C THR A 60 15.82 6.22 12.49
N GLY A 61 15.45 5.10 13.11
CA GLY A 61 14.57 4.09 12.54
C GLY A 61 13.28 4.66 11.97
N MET A 62 12.59 5.53 12.71
CA MET A 62 11.37 6.16 12.20
C MET A 62 11.63 7.11 11.02
N SER A 63 12.74 7.84 11.01
CA SER A 63 13.10 8.70 9.87
C SER A 63 13.40 7.88 8.62
N VAL A 64 14.12 6.76 8.78
CA VAL A 64 14.38 5.80 7.69
C VAL A 64 13.08 5.18 7.21
N TRP A 65 12.19 4.79 8.13
CA TRP A 65 10.89 4.21 7.77
C TRP A 65 10.07 5.14 6.90
N TRP A 66 9.97 6.43 7.28
CA TRP A 66 9.27 7.43 6.47
C TRP A 66 9.89 7.59 5.09
N ARG A 67 11.20 7.88 5.04
CA ARG A 67 11.92 8.22 3.81
C ARG A 67 11.99 7.06 2.82
N ASP A 68 12.33 5.86 3.29
CA ASP A 68 12.70 4.74 2.43
C ASP A 68 11.53 3.78 2.17
N HIS A 69 10.55 3.73 3.07
CA HIS A 69 9.45 2.78 2.98
C HIS A 69 8.09 3.47 2.80
N ALA A 70 7.69 4.32 3.75
CA ALA A 70 6.35 4.92 3.73
C ALA A 70 6.16 5.81 2.50
N ASP A 71 7.05 6.78 2.27
CA ASP A 71 6.91 7.70 1.16
C ASP A 71 6.99 6.99 -0.20
N HIS A 72 7.86 5.98 -0.31
CA HIS A 72 7.94 5.16 -1.52
C HIS A 72 6.63 4.39 -1.78
N HIS A 73 6.20 3.53 -0.86
CA HIS A 73 5.03 2.69 -1.08
C HIS A 73 3.73 3.51 -1.18
N MET A 74 3.59 4.55 -0.34
CA MET A 74 2.41 5.41 -0.37
C MET A 74 2.34 6.25 -1.65
N SER A 75 3.47 6.69 -2.23
CA SER A 75 3.44 7.38 -3.52
C SER A 75 2.85 6.51 -4.64
N VAL A 76 3.14 5.21 -4.63
CA VAL A 76 2.61 4.26 -5.61
C VAL A 76 1.15 3.93 -5.33
N LEU A 77 0.80 3.63 -4.08
CA LEU A 77 -0.57 3.33 -3.68
C LEU A 77 -1.53 4.48 -4.01
N LEU A 78 -1.08 5.70 -3.80
CA LEU A 78 -1.87 6.91 -3.98
C LEU A 78 -1.90 7.43 -5.43
N SER A 79 -1.08 6.87 -6.32
CA SER A 79 -1.01 7.28 -7.72
C SER A 79 -2.34 7.05 -8.44
N VAL A 80 -2.68 7.97 -9.36
CA VAL A 80 -3.83 7.81 -10.26
C VAL A 80 -3.70 6.61 -11.20
N ASP A 81 -2.46 6.21 -11.47
CA ASP A 81 -2.11 5.02 -12.25
C ASP A 81 -1.66 3.85 -11.35
N GLY A 82 -1.89 3.96 -10.04
CA GLY A 82 -1.52 2.97 -9.05
C GLY A 82 -2.52 1.82 -8.91
N PRO A 83 -2.32 0.95 -7.91
CA PRO A 83 -3.14 -0.24 -7.66
C PRO A 83 -4.62 0.04 -7.42
N PHE A 84 -4.94 1.26 -6.98
CA PHE A 84 -6.31 1.70 -6.71
C PHE A 84 -6.95 2.44 -7.89
N LYS A 85 -6.35 2.41 -9.08
CA LYS A 85 -6.90 3.09 -10.27
C LYS A 85 -8.39 2.76 -10.46
N GLY A 86 -9.20 3.81 -10.61
CA GLY A 86 -10.66 3.71 -10.73
C GLY A 86 -11.41 3.70 -9.39
N CYS A 87 -10.79 3.32 -8.27
CA CYS A 87 -11.43 3.39 -6.96
C CYS A 87 -11.57 4.84 -6.49
N SER A 88 -12.48 5.08 -5.55
CA SER A 88 -12.54 6.35 -4.84
C SER A 88 -13.06 6.14 -3.41
N PRO A 89 -12.77 7.05 -2.47
CA PRO A 89 -13.32 6.97 -1.13
C PRO A 89 -14.86 6.97 -1.11
N ASP A 90 -15.49 7.78 -1.96
CA ASP A 90 -16.95 7.95 -2.00
C ASP A 90 -17.65 6.92 -2.91
N GLY A 91 -17.02 6.54 -4.02
CA GLY A 91 -17.54 5.57 -4.99
C GLY A 91 -17.15 4.12 -4.71
N GLY A 92 -16.33 3.88 -3.68
CA GLY A 92 -15.89 2.56 -3.25
C GLY A 92 -14.88 1.90 -4.19
N HIS A 93 -14.75 0.58 -4.02
CA HIS A 93 -13.90 -0.27 -4.86
C HIS A 93 -14.56 -0.49 -6.23
N LEU A 94 -13.86 -0.12 -7.30
CA LEU A 94 -14.22 -0.52 -8.66
C LEU A 94 -13.37 -1.72 -9.08
N ALA A 95 -14.00 -2.61 -9.87
CA ALA A 95 -13.54 -3.97 -10.18
C ALA A 95 -12.06 -4.05 -10.61
N GLU A 96 -11.44 -5.17 -10.23
CA GLU A 96 -10.01 -5.48 -10.34
C GLU A 96 -9.44 -5.15 -11.73
N LEU A 97 -8.29 -4.46 -11.72
CA LEU A 97 -7.42 -4.38 -12.89
C LEU A 97 -7.04 -5.81 -13.30
N ASP A 98 -7.07 -6.10 -14.60
CA ASP A 98 -6.66 -7.42 -15.09
C ASP A 98 -5.20 -7.72 -14.69
N PRO A 99 -4.89 -8.98 -14.31
CA PRO A 99 -3.52 -9.40 -14.10
C PRO A 99 -2.64 -9.12 -15.32
N LEU A 100 -1.33 -8.97 -15.09
CA LEU A 100 -0.38 -8.84 -16.20
C LEU A 100 -0.47 -10.08 -17.10
N PRO A 101 -0.54 -9.90 -18.44
CA PRO A 101 -0.41 -11.01 -19.36
C PRO A 101 0.88 -11.77 -19.09
N CYS A 102 0.76 -13.07 -18.81
CA CYS A 102 1.88 -13.94 -18.50
C CYS A 102 1.67 -15.28 -19.20
N GLU A 103 2.55 -15.61 -20.14
CA GLU A 103 2.56 -16.90 -20.83
C GLU A 103 3.50 -17.86 -20.11
N GLU A 104 3.13 -19.15 -20.05
CA GLU A 104 4.01 -20.15 -19.47
C GLU A 104 5.27 -20.35 -20.34
N PRO A 105 6.47 -20.38 -19.73
CA PRO A 105 7.68 -20.67 -20.46
C PRO A 105 7.68 -22.12 -20.98
N LEU A 106 8.41 -22.37 -22.06
CA LEU A 106 8.54 -23.72 -22.61
C LEU A 106 9.19 -24.68 -21.60
N PRO A 107 8.88 -25.99 -21.66
CA PRO A 107 9.53 -26.99 -20.82
C PRO A 107 11.06 -26.91 -20.92
N GLY A 108 11.74 -26.76 -19.79
CA GLY A 108 13.21 -26.74 -19.69
C GLY A 108 13.86 -25.35 -19.72
N TRP A 109 13.08 -24.26 -19.67
CA TRP A 109 13.62 -22.90 -19.67
C TRP A 109 13.89 -22.29 -18.29
N PHE A 110 13.48 -22.94 -17.19
CA PHE A 110 13.83 -22.61 -15.80
C PHE A 110 13.79 -23.86 -14.92
#